data_AF-A0A2D6X2T5-F1
#
_entry.id   AF-A0A2D6X2T5-F1
#
_cell.length_a   1.000
_cell.length_b   1.000
_cell.length_c   1.000
_cell.angle_alpha   90.00
_cell.angle_beta   90.00
_cell.angle_gamma   90.00
#
_symmetry.space_group_name_H-M   'P 1'
#
loop_
_entity.id
_entity.type
_entity.pdbx_description
1 polymer ?
#
loop_
_entity_poly.entity_id
_entity_poly.type
_entity_poly.pdbx_seq_one_letter_code
_entity_poly.pdbx_strand_id
1 'polypeptide(L)' 'MKEIKNGSLYFNFNRGRVERVRSKMNSSSVMTSAPHTDTLLGAKASDLRMATNDEVSEYRQESELVHSS' A
#
# COMPACT_ATOMS: atom_id res chain seq x y z
N MET A 1 9.03 -2.31 16.92
CA MET A 1 8.75 -1.83 15.55
C MET A 1 7.54 -2.59 15.01
N LYS A 2 6.62 -1.91 14.32
CA LYS A 2 5.44 -2.54 13.72
C LYS A 2 5.90 -3.49 12.62
N GLU A 3 5.56 -4.77 12.72
CA GLU A 3 5.96 -5.75 11.71
C GLU A 3 5.11 -5.54 10.45
N ILE A 4 5.71 -4.91 9.44
CA ILE A 4 5.08 -4.71 8.14
C ILE A 4 5.26 -5.98 7.31
N LYS A 5 4.17 -6.55 6.80
CA LYS A 5 4.18 -7.76 5.98
C LYS A 5 4.28 -7.41 4.50
N ASN A 6 5.27 -7.97 3.81
CA ASN A 6 5.40 -7.82 2.36
C ASN A 6 4.21 -8.46 1.65
N GLY A 7 3.78 -7.82 0.56
CA GLY A 7 2.63 -8.25 -0.24
C GLY A 7 1.28 -7.85 0.35
N SER A 8 1.21 -7.40 1.60
CA SER A 8 -0.02 -6.93 2.24
C SER A 8 -0.33 -5.47 1.89
N LEU A 9 -1.61 -5.12 2.03
CA LEU A 9 -2.14 -3.78 1.77
C LEU A 9 -2.18 -2.96 3.05
N TYR A 10 -1.68 -1.73 2.96
CA TYR A 10 -1.65 -0.79 4.08
C TYR A 10 -2.20 0.55 3.61
N PHE A 11 -3.01 1.17 4.46
CA PHE A 11 -3.39 2.56 4.30
C PHE A 11 -2.21 3.46 4.71
N ASN A 12 -1.80 4.34 3.80
CA ASN A 12 -0.75 5.33 4.01
C ASN A 12 -1.39 6.67 4.39
N PHE A 13 -1.25 7.08 5.64
CA PHE A 13 -1.87 8.32 6.14
C PHE A 13 -1.29 9.58 5.51
N ASN A 14 -0.01 9.56 5.13
CA ASN A 14 0.65 10.70 4.51
C ASN A 14 0.10 10.96 3.09
N ARG A 15 -0.32 9.90 2.40
CA ARG A 15 -0.82 9.96 1.03
C ARG A 15 -2.34 9.78 0.89
N GLY A 16 -3.02 9.46 1.98
CA GLY A 16 -4.47 9.27 2.01
C GLY A 16 -4.98 8.13 1.11
N ARG A 17 -4.19 7.06 0.93
CA ARG A 17 -4.57 5.95 0.04
C ARG A 17 -4.02 4.60 0.49
N VAL A 18 -4.60 3.52 -0.02
CA VAL A 18 -4.08 2.16 0.16
C VAL A 18 -2.91 1.93 -0.80
N GLU A 19 -1.83 1.38 -0.26
CA GLU A 19 -0.65 0.99 -1.02
C GLU A 19 -0.26 -0.45 -0.70
N ARG A 20 0.31 -1.14 -1.70
CA ARG A 20 0.82 -2.50 -1.51
C ARG A 20 2.27 -2.45 -1.08
N VAL A 21 2.59 -3.06 0.04
CA VAL A 21 3.99 -3.21 0.45
C VAL A 21 4.67 -4.22 -0.45
N ARG A 22 5.83 -3.85 -1.00
CA ARG A 22 6.62 -4.71 -1.88
C ARG A 22 7.82 -5.30 -1.16
N SER A 23 8.54 -4.47 -0.40
CA SER A 23 9.74 -4.88 0.32
C SER A 23 10.06 -3.92 1.46
N LYS A 24 10.94 -4.36 2.37
CA LYS A 24 11.53 -3.48 3.38
C LYS A 24 12.61 -2.62 2.73
N MET A 25 12.59 -1.32 2.98
CA MET A 25 13.62 -0.40 2.48
C MET A 25 14.73 -0.22 3.51
N ASN A 26 14.37 0.00 4.77
CA ASN A 26 15.28 0.08 5.91
C ASN A 26 14.52 -0.24 7.21
N SER A 27 15.13 -0.01 8.37
CA SER A 27 14.49 -0.29 9.67
C SER A 27 13.22 0.51 9.95
N SER A 28 13.04 1.66 9.30
CA SER A 28 11.94 2.61 9.54
C SER A 28 11.04 2.82 8.32
N SER A 29 11.41 2.31 7.15
CA SER A 29 10.71 2.54 5.89
C SER A 29 10.58 1.27 5.06
N VAL A 30 9.54 1.22 4.24
CA VAL A 30 9.24 0.14 3.30
C VAL A 30 9.02 0.73 1.91
N MET A 31 9.23 -0.09 0.89
CA MET A 31 8.83 0.22 -0.47
C MET A 31 7.37 -0.19 -0.67
N THR A 32 6.56 0.76 -1.10
CA THR A 32 5.16 0.57 -1.44
C THR A 32 4.94 0.88 -2.91
N SER A 33 3.93 0.26 -3.52
CA SER A 33 3.43 0.67 -4.83
C SER A 33 2.01 1.21 -4.66
N ALA A 34 1.67 2.25 -5.43
CA ALA A 34 0.29 2.67 -5.55
C ALA A 34 -0.55 1.54 -6.21
N PRO A 35 -1.89 1.64 -6.16
CA PRO A 35 -2.77 0.73 -6.89
C PRO A 35 -2.36 0.66 -8.36
N HIS A 36 -2.23 -0.56 -8.89
CA HIS A 36 -2.05 -0.83 -10.33
C HIS A 36 -0.86 -0.14 -11.01
N THR A 37 0.16 0.25 -10.24
CA THR A 37 1.42 0.78 -10.77
C THR A 37 2.61 -0.03 -10.28
N ASP A 38 3.62 -0.15 -11.12
CA ASP A 38 4.93 -0.70 -10.76
C ASP A 38 5.87 0.35 -10.16
N THR A 39 5.39 1.60 -10.04
CA THR A 39 6.17 2.67 -9.41
C THR A 39 6.35 2.38 -7.93
N LEU A 40 7.58 2.13 -7.53
CA LEU A 40 7.96 1.95 -6.14
C LEU A 40 8.23 3.30 -5.49
N LEU A 41 7.61 3.51 -4.34
CA LEU A 41 7.76 4.69 -3.52
C LEU A 41 8.20 4.29 -2.12
N GLY A 42 9.07 5.08 -1.50
CA GLY A 42 9.35 4.93 -0.08
C GLY A 42 8.17 5.41 0.76
N ALA A 43 7.83 4.66 1.80
CA ALA A 43 6.88 5.06 2.84
C ALA A 43 7.46 4.73 4.22
N LYS A 44 7.24 5.60 5.21
CA LYS A 44 7.65 5.32 6.59
C LYS A 44 6.70 4.29 7.19
N ALA A 45 7.24 3.29 7.88
CA ALA A 45 6.43 2.28 8.56
C ALA A 45 5.52 2.87 9.66
N SER A 46 5.87 4.04 10.20
CA SER A 46 5.04 4.81 11.14
C SER A 46 3.74 5.32 10.51
N ASP A 47 3.78 5.60 9.21
CA ASP A 47 2.67 6.22 8.48
C ASP A 47 1.74 5.16 7.86
N LEU A 48 2.01 3.88 8.14
CA LEU A 48 1.28 2.74 7.60
C LEU A 48 0.41 2.05 8.66
N ARG A 49 -0.86 1.84 8.31
CA ARG A 49 -1.79 0.99 9.06
C ARG A 49 -2.31 -0.09 8.14
N MET A 50 -2.52 -1.30 8.68
CA MET A 50 -3.13 -2.38 7.91
C MET A 50 -4.48 -1.89 7.38
N ALA A 51 -4.70 -2.05 6.07
CA ALA A 51 -5.94 -1.61 5.45
C ALA A 51 -7.13 -2.39 6.05
N THR A 52 -8.25 -1.71 6.22
CA THR A 52 -9.55 -2.31 6.58
C THR A 52 -10.12 -3.10 5.41
N ASN A 53 -11.11 -3.94 5.67
CA ASN A 53 -11.78 -4.68 4.59
C ASN A 53 -12.44 -3.74 3.56
N ASP A 54 -12.99 -2.61 3.99
CA ASP A 54 -13.60 -1.62 3.11
C ASP A 54 -12.55 -0.97 2.20
N GLU A 55 -11.46 -0.48 2.77
CA GLU A 55 -10.32 0.10 2.01
C GLU A 55 -9.69 -0.92 1.04
N VAL A 56 -9.63 -2.21 1.42
CA VAL A 56 -9.16 -3.28 0.52
C VAL A 56 -10.16 -3.54 -0.61
N SER A 57 -11.46 -3.44 -0.32
CA SER A 57 -12.51 -3.59 -1.34
C SER A 57 -12.44 -2.47 -2.37
N GLU A 58 -12.28 -1.22 -1.92
CA GLU A 58 -12.09 -0.06 -2.80
C GLU A 58 -10.83 -0.20 -3.66
N TYR A 59 -9.70 -0.57 -3.05
CA TYR A 59 -8.45 -0.85 -3.76
C TYR A 59 -8.63 -1.90 -4.88
N ARG A 60 -9.47 -2.92 -4.66
CA ARG A 60 -9.74 -3.95 -5.68
C ARG A 60 -10.66 -3.45 -6.78
N GLN A 61 -11.68 -2.66 -6.45
CA GLN A 61 -12.59 -2.09 -7.45
C GLN A 61 -11.85 -1.13 -8.40
N GLU A 62 -10.90 -0.33 -7.90
CA GLU A 62 -10.03 0.49 -8.75
C GLU A 62 -9.26 -0.37 -9.78
N SER A 63 -8.91 -1.61 -9.44
CA SER A 63 -8.26 -2.55 -10.37
C SER A 63 -9.13 -2.92 -11.56
N GLU A 64 -10.42 -3.12 -11.33
CA GLU A 64 -11.35 -3.65 -12.33
C GLU A 64 -11.74 -2.57 -13.35
N LEU A 65 -11.80 -1.32 -12.88
CA LEU A 65 -12.05 -0.15 -13.75
C LEU A 65 -10.88 0.12 -14.71
N VAL A 66 -9.63 -0.09 -14.29
CA VAL A 66 -8.45 0.16 -15.14
C VAL A 66 -8.27 -0.92 -16.23
N HIS A 67 -8.81 -2.13 -16.05
CA HIS A 67 -8.71 -3.22 -17.04
C HIS A 67 -9.86 -3.24 -18.08
N SER A 68 -10.81 -2.30 -17.99
CA SER A 68 -11.98 -2.23 -18.89
C SER A 68 -11.95 -1.06 -19.88
N SER A 69 -10.80 -0.38 -20.01
CA SER A 69 -10.60 0.74 -20.96
C SER A 69 -9.69 0.37 -22.12
#